data_AF-A0A316NY64-F1
#
_entry.id   AF-A0A316NY64-F1
#
_cell.length_a   1.000
_cell.length_b   1.000
_cell.length_c   1.000
_cell.angle_alpha   90.00
_cell.angle_beta   90.00
_cell.angle_gamma   90.00
#
_symmetry.space_group_name_H-M   'P 1'
#
loop_
_entity.id
_entity.type
_entity.pdbx_description
1 polymer ?
#
loop_
_entity_poly.entity_id
_entity_poly.type
_entity_poly.pdbx_seq_one_letter_code
_entity_poly.pdbx_strand_id
1 'polypeptide(L)'
;MDAAVCKKCGSNEFVENGKVRICIYCRTSYEIPKKDKESNISLQDDVQALLMKCKFDPSNARRYAALVLEIDPHNQEAVRYL
;
A
#
# COMPACT_ATOMS: atom_id res chain seq x y z
N MET A 1 -7.07 -16.93 -16.03
CA MET A 1 -7.58 -17.40 -14.73
C MET A 1 -6.58 -18.38 -14.16
N ASP A 2 -5.77 -17.97 -13.20
CA ASP A 2 -4.85 -18.88 -12.51
C ASP A 2 -5.62 -19.65 -11.42
N ALA A 3 -6.11 -20.83 -11.78
CA ALA A 3 -6.69 -21.74 -10.80
C ALA A 3 -5.57 -22.21 -9.85
N ALA A 4 -5.71 -21.92 -8.56
CA ALA A 4 -4.82 -22.49 -7.56
C ALA A 4 -5.00 -24.02 -7.56
N VAL A 5 -3.93 -24.76 -7.86
CA VAL A 5 -3.91 -26.23 -7.85
C VAL A 5 -3.04 -26.73 -6.70
N CYS A 6 -3.50 -27.77 -6.03
CA CYS A 6 -2.78 -28.38 -4.91
C CYS A 6 -1.55 -29.10 -5.45
N LYS A 7 -0.35 -28.68 -5.03
CA LYS A 7 0.91 -29.31 -5.46
C LYS A 7 1.08 -30.77 -5.00
N LYS A 8 0.30 -31.19 -3.99
CA LYS A 8 0.38 -32.54 -3.41
C LYS A 8 -0.56 -33.56 -4.05
N CYS A 9 -1.77 -33.14 -4.44
CA CYS A 9 -2.79 -34.05 -4.98
C CYS A 9 -3.41 -33.61 -6.32
N GLY A 10 -3.02 -32.46 -6.86
CA GLY A 10 -3.55 -31.95 -8.12
C GLY A 10 -4.99 -31.43 -8.07
N SER A 11 -5.64 -31.45 -6.90
CA SER A 11 -7.00 -30.91 -6.76
C SER A 11 -7.02 -29.38 -6.76
N ASN A 12 -8.12 -28.81 -7.26
CA ASN A 12 -8.42 -27.38 -7.28
C ASN A 12 -9.42 -26.96 -6.18
N GLU A 13 -9.88 -27.90 -5.35
CA GLU A 13 -10.82 -27.60 -4.26
C GLU A 13 -10.09 -27.35 -2.93
N PHE A 14 -10.33 -26.17 -2.37
CA PHE A 14 -9.75 -25.70 -1.11
C PHE A 14 -10.81 -25.12 -0.19
N VAL A 15 -10.62 -25.31 1.11
CA VAL A 15 -11.33 -24.63 2.19
C VAL A 15 -10.44 -23.53 2.73
N GLU A 16 -10.96 -22.32 2.82
CA GLU A 16 -10.25 -21.18 3.40
C GLU A 16 -10.61 -21.05 4.88
N ASN A 17 -9.60 -21.10 5.75
CA ASN A 17 -9.76 -20.94 7.19
C ASN A 17 -8.95 -19.71 7.65
N GLY A 18 -9.45 -18.53 7.27
CA GLY A 18 -8.87 -17.23 7.59
C GLY A 18 -7.52 -16.98 6.91
N LYS A 19 -6.42 -17.43 7.52
CA LYS A 19 -5.04 -17.18 7.06
C LYS A 19 -4.45 -18.33 6.25
N VAL A 20 -5.10 -19.48 6.25
CA VAL A 20 -4.62 -20.69 5.59
C VAL A 20 -5.70 -21.23 4.66
N ARG A 21 -5.30 -21.66 3.46
CA ARG A 21 -6.13 -22.46 2.56
C ARG A 21 -5.77 -23.92 2.74
N ILE A 22 -6.75 -24.79 2.88
CA ILE A 22 -6.57 -26.22 3.15
C ILE A 22 -7.21 -27.00 2.00
N CYS A 23 -6.45 -27.84 1.32
CA CYS A 23 -7.02 -28.70 0.28
C CYS A 23 -7.96 -29.74 0.90
N ILE A 24 -9.17 -29.88 0.37
CA ILE A 24 -10.20 -30.76 0.93
C ILE A 24 -9.78 -32.25 0.85
N TYR A 25 -9.04 -32.63 -0.20
CA TYR A 25 -8.67 -34.02 -0.46
C TYR A 25 -7.46 -34.50 0.36
N CYS A 26 -6.35 -33.76 0.31
CA CYS A 26 -5.11 -34.17 0.97
C CYS A 26 -4.86 -33.46 2.31
N ARG A 27 -5.77 -32.57 2.72
CA ARG A 27 -5.65 -31.72 3.93
C ARG A 27 -4.36 -30.92 4.01
N THR A 28 -3.73 -30.64 2.87
CA THR A 28 -2.52 -29.82 2.82
C THR A 28 -2.91 -28.36 3.04
N SER A 29 -2.38 -27.77 4.10
CA SER A 29 -2.49 -26.34 4.38
C SER A 29 -1.45 -25.57 3.56
N TYR A 30 -1.87 -24.45 3.00
CA TYR A 30 -1.00 -23.45 2.40
C TYR A 30 -1.32 -22.13 3.11
N GLU A 31 -0.29 -21.44 3.58
CA GLU A 31 -0.48 -20.05 4.01
C GLU A 31 -0.91 -19.22 2.81
N ILE A 32 -2.01 -18.49 2.98
CA ILE A 32 -2.39 -17.44 2.05
C ILE A 32 -1.47 -16.30 2.44
N PRO A 33 -0.51 -15.89 1.58
CA PRO A 33 0.23 -14.68 1.86
C PRO A 33 -0.82 -13.61 2.00
N LYS A 34 -0.92 -13.03 3.21
CA LYS A 34 -1.61 -11.75 3.32
C LYS A 34 -0.95 -10.90 2.26
N LYS A 35 -1.75 -10.26 1.40
CA LYS A 35 -1.28 -9.04 0.76
C LYS A 35 -0.92 -8.14 1.92
N ASP A 36 0.33 -8.20 2.35
CA ASP A 36 0.95 -7.14 3.10
C ASP A 36 0.55 -5.91 2.30
N LYS A 37 -0.24 -5.05 2.95
CA LYS A 37 -0.26 -3.66 2.54
C LYS A 37 1.20 -3.28 2.71
N GLU A 38 1.97 -3.36 1.63
CA GLU A 38 3.26 -2.71 1.54
C GLU A 38 3.00 -1.34 2.13
N SER A 39 3.54 -1.11 3.32
CA SER A 39 3.60 0.22 3.89
C SER A 39 4.69 0.87 3.07
N ASN A 40 4.34 1.16 1.81
CA ASN A 40 5.19 1.82 0.86
C ASN A 40 5.17 3.25 1.36
N ILE A 41 6.07 3.56 2.30
CA ILE A 41 6.39 4.92 2.73
C ILE A 41 7.11 5.54 1.54
N SER A 42 6.35 5.74 0.47
CA SER A 42 6.80 6.40 -0.73
C SER A 42 6.80 7.87 -0.37
N LEU A 43 7.99 8.42 -0.16
CA LEU A 43 8.16 9.86 0.14
C LEU A 43 7.44 10.76 -0.89
N GLN A 44 7.21 10.25 -2.11
CA GLN A 44 6.43 10.92 -3.13
C GLN A 44 4.93 11.04 -2.78
N ASP A 45 4.34 10.02 -2.16
CA ASP A 45 2.95 10.06 -1.65
C ASP A 45 2.82 11.07 -0.50
N ASP A 46 3.82 11.13 0.39
CA ASP A 46 3.86 12.10 1.48
C ASP A 46 3.94 13.56 0.97
N VAL A 47 4.78 13.81 -0.05
CA VAL A 47 4.85 15.13 -0.71
C VAL A 47 3.51 15.51 -1.36
N GLN A 48 2.87 14.60 -2.09
CA GLN A 48 1.56 14.87 -2.69
C GLN A 48 0.48 15.15 -1.64
N ALA A 49 0.47 14.40 -0.53
CA ALA A 49 -0.47 14.63 0.56
C ALA A 49 -0.27 16.00 1.22
N LEU A 50 0.97 16.44 1.40
CA LEU A 50 1.28 17.76 1.95
C LEU A 50 0.88 18.89 0.98
N LEU A 51 1.17 18.76 -0.32
CA LEU A 51 0.74 19.73 -1.33
C LEU A 51 -0.79 19.82 -1.43
N MET A 52 -1.49 18.69 -1.27
CA MET A 52 -2.95 18.68 -1.19
C MET A 52 -3.41 19.48 0.04
N LYS A 53 -2.79 19.28 1.22
CA LYS A 53 -3.11 20.08 2.42
C LYS A 53 -2.85 21.58 2.22
N CYS A 54 -1.84 21.98 1.47
CA CYS A 54 -1.65 23.40 1.09
C CYS A 54 -2.87 23.99 0.35
N LYS A 55 -3.54 23.18 -0.49
CA LYS A 55 -4.71 23.61 -1.27
C LYS A 55 -5.98 23.67 -0.42
N PHE A 56 -6.17 22.71 0.49
CA PHE A 56 -7.39 22.60 1.31
C PHE A 56 -7.36 23.44 2.59
N ASP A 57 -6.18 23.72 3.13
CA ASP A 57 -6.01 24.49 4.37
C ASP A 57 -4.99 25.64 4.17
N PRO A 58 -5.41 26.73 3.49
CA PRO A 58 -4.53 27.84 3.14
C PRO A 58 -3.93 28.52 4.38
N SER A 59 -4.62 28.48 5.52
CA SER A 59 -4.15 29.02 6.81
C SER A 59 -2.85 28.37 7.30
N ASN A 60 -2.61 27.09 6.96
CA ASN A 60 -1.38 26.38 7.30
C ASN A 60 -0.55 25.99 6.07
N ALA A 61 -0.92 26.44 4.87
CA ALA A 61 -0.23 26.09 3.62
C ALA A 61 1.28 26.35 3.68
N ARG A 62 1.70 27.46 4.30
CA ARG A 62 3.11 27.79 4.50
C ARG A 62 3.86 26.75 5.33
N ARG A 63 3.22 26.16 6.35
CA ARG A 63 3.83 25.10 7.19
C ARG A 63 3.96 23.80 6.41
N TYR A 64 2.92 23.41 5.68
CA TYR A 64 2.97 22.20 4.84
C TYR A 64 3.99 22.33 3.70
N ALA A 65 4.09 23.51 3.08
CA ALA A 65 5.09 23.81 2.06
C ALA A 65 6.53 23.73 2.58
N ALA A 66 6.77 24.22 3.81
CA ALA A 66 8.08 24.06 4.46
C ALA A 66 8.44 22.58 4.63
N LEU A 67 7.50 21.74 5.09
CA LEU A 67 7.71 20.29 5.21
C LEU A 67 8.00 19.62 3.86
N VAL A 68 7.33 20.05 2.78
CA VAL A 68 7.61 19.55 1.43
C VAL A 68 9.03 19.92 1.01
N LEU A 69 9.49 21.14 1.26
CA LEU A 69 10.83 21.59 0.89
C LEU A 69 11.94 20.95 1.74
N GLU A 70 11.64 20.48 2.94
CA GLU A 70 12.58 19.65 3.72
C GLU A 70 12.77 18.26 3.09
N ILE A 71 11.74 17.71 2.42
CA ILE A 71 11.78 16.40 1.76
C ILE A 71 12.29 16.52 0.31
N ASP A 72 11.82 17.52 -0.43
CA ASP A 72 12.16 17.84 -1.81
C ASP A 72 12.41 19.35 -1.96
N PRO A 73 13.67 19.81 -1.76
CA PRO A 73 14.01 21.22 -1.77
C PRO A 73 13.87 21.90 -3.14
N HIS A 74 13.72 21.13 -4.22
CA HIS A 74 13.53 21.65 -5.58
C HIS A 74 12.06 21.70 -5.99
N ASN A 75 11.13 21.41 -5.07
CA ASN A 75 9.72 21.34 -5.36
C ASN A 75 9.14 22.73 -5.66
N GLN A 76 8.99 23.05 -6.95
CA GLN A 76 8.47 24.35 -7.39
C GLN A 76 7.02 24.58 -6.96
N GLU A 77 6.22 23.54 -6.74
CA GLU A 77 4.84 23.71 -6.28
C GLU A 77 4.82 24.19 -4.82
N ALA A 78 5.67 23.65 -3.95
CA ALA A 78 5.78 24.07 -2.56
C ALA A 78 6.29 25.51 -2.41
N VAL A 79 7.26 25.94 -3.24
CA VAL A 79 7.78 27.34 -3.22
C VAL A 79 6.66 28.36 -3.45
N ARG A 80 5.59 28.01 -4.18
CA ARG A 80 4.46 28.92 -4.46
C ARG A 80 3.59 29.23 -3.24
N TYR A 81 3.75 28.47 -2.16
CA TYR A 81 2.99 28.60 -0.92
C TYR A 81 3.80 29.24 0.23
N LEU A 82 5.03 29.69 -0.03
CA LEU A 82 5.87 30.44 0.91
C LEU A 82 5.66 31.95 0.82
#